data_AF-A0A7C3GCY8-F1
#
_entry.id   AF-A0A7C3GCY8-F1
#
_cell.length_a   1.000
_cell.length_b   1.000
_cell.length_c   1.000
_cell.angle_alpha   90.00
_cell.angle_beta   90.00
_cell.angle_gamma   90.00
#
_symmetry.space_group_name_H-M   'P 1'
#
loop_
_entity.id
_entity.type
_entity.pdbx_description
1 polymer ?
#
loop_
_entity_poly.entity_id
_entity_poly.type
_entity_poly.pdbx_seq_one_letter_code
_entity_poly.pdbx_strand_id
1 'polypeptide(L)'
;MTFTFDTNEEGWSGGFADLPVNHEQQGYDVHFSHEEVPVPDSKSNGLFITGNNHSDDLFMYIVRGFGSEDGLKADTQYNVKLSFKMATEVPPGMMGIGGSPGESVYIKAGVINKKPEAIEQSGNYVMNIDHGS
;
A
#
# COMPACT_ATOMS: atom_id res chain seq x y z
N MET A 1 -15.09 -10.67 5.14
CA MET A 1 -14.52 -10.95 3.80
C MET A 1 -13.10 -11.44 4.00
N THR A 2 -12.62 -12.35 3.15
CA THR A 2 -11.27 -12.91 3.23
C THR A 2 -10.69 -12.89 1.83
N PHE A 3 -9.47 -12.37 1.71
CA PHE A 3 -8.73 -12.31 0.46
C PHE A 3 -7.46 -13.12 0.64
N THR A 4 -7.16 -13.98 -0.34
CA THR A 4 -6.02 -14.91 -0.26
C THR A 4 -4.86 -14.46 -1.12
N PHE A 5 -5.17 -13.83 -2.26
CA PHE A 5 -4.22 -13.47 -3.29
C PHE A 5 -3.48 -14.68 -3.84
N ASP A 6 -4.07 -15.87 -3.85
CA ASP A 6 -3.36 -17.05 -4.36
C ASP A 6 -3.20 -16.99 -5.90
N THR A 7 -4.20 -16.41 -6.59
CA THR A 7 -4.27 -16.44 -8.07
C THR A 7 -4.18 -15.08 -8.75
N ASN A 8 -4.54 -13.99 -8.06
CA ASN A 8 -4.52 -12.61 -8.57
C ASN A 8 -4.70 -11.61 -7.42
N GLU A 9 -4.85 -10.33 -7.75
CA GLU A 9 -5.01 -9.21 -6.82
C GLU A 9 -6.40 -9.13 -6.16
N GLU A 10 -7.38 -9.94 -6.57
CA GLU A 10 -8.74 -10.01 -6.03
C GLU A 10 -9.47 -8.64 -5.97
N GLY A 11 -9.15 -7.77 -6.92
CA GLY A 11 -9.72 -6.42 -7.06
C GLY A 11 -8.99 -5.33 -6.29
N TRP A 12 -7.87 -5.67 -5.63
CA TRP A 12 -6.97 -4.69 -5.03
C TRP A 12 -6.03 -4.09 -6.08
N SER A 13 -5.63 -2.85 -5.86
CA SER A 13 -4.67 -2.13 -6.69
C SER A 13 -3.72 -1.33 -5.82
N GLY A 14 -2.45 -1.23 -6.23
CA GLY A 14 -1.46 -0.38 -5.60
C GLY A 14 -1.37 1.01 -6.22
N GLY A 15 -0.83 1.95 -5.45
CA GLY A 15 -0.50 3.29 -5.92
C GLY A 15 0.50 3.99 -5.00
N PHE A 16 1.00 5.12 -5.50
CA PHE A 16 2.07 5.90 -4.88
C PHE A 16 1.72 7.38 -4.92
N ALA A 17 1.97 8.09 -3.83
CA ALA A 17 1.84 9.54 -3.73
C ALA A 17 2.99 10.12 -2.88
N ASP A 18 3.02 11.44 -2.82
CA ASP A 18 4.01 12.24 -2.10
C ASP A 18 5.43 11.99 -2.64
N LEU A 19 5.49 11.98 -3.98
CA LEU A 19 6.68 11.81 -4.80
C LEU A 19 6.61 12.70 -6.07
N PRO A 20 7.75 13.07 -6.67
CA PRO A 20 7.78 13.88 -7.89
C PRO A 20 7.12 13.20 -9.11
N VAL A 21 6.61 13.97 -10.06
CA VAL A 21 6.06 13.38 -11.30
C VAL A 21 7.13 12.65 -12.13
N ASN A 22 8.39 13.08 -12.03
CA ASN A 22 9.54 12.44 -12.66
C ASN A 22 10.29 11.47 -11.72
N HIS A 23 9.61 10.88 -10.74
CA HIS A 23 10.18 9.97 -9.74
C HIS A 23 10.99 8.81 -10.33
N GLU A 24 10.64 8.30 -11.51
CA GLU A 24 11.41 7.26 -12.23
C GLU A 24 12.86 7.70 -12.49
N GLN A 25 13.07 8.97 -12.82
CA GLN A 25 14.41 9.54 -13.06
C GLN A 25 15.15 9.88 -11.75
N GLN A 26 14.41 9.91 -10.64
CA GLN A 26 14.95 10.23 -9.31
C GLN A 26 15.20 8.98 -8.46
N GLY A 27 15.01 7.78 -9.01
CA GLY A 27 15.34 6.52 -8.33
C GLY A 27 14.42 6.19 -7.15
N TYR A 28 13.15 6.61 -7.21
CA TYR A 28 12.14 6.20 -6.22
C TYR A 28 11.79 4.72 -6.33
N ASP A 29 12.03 4.08 -7.49
CA ASP A 29 11.87 2.63 -7.72
C ASP A 29 10.58 2.03 -7.12
N VAL A 30 9.47 2.76 -7.26
CA VAL A 30 8.17 2.35 -6.73
C VAL A 30 7.61 1.20 -7.57
N HIS A 31 7.10 0.17 -6.90
CA HIS A 31 6.56 -1.00 -7.58
C HIS A 31 5.43 -1.65 -6.80
N PHE A 32 4.39 -2.09 -7.52
CA PHE A 32 3.28 -2.89 -7.02
C PHE A 32 3.07 -4.08 -7.95
N SER A 33 2.93 -5.27 -7.37
CA SER A 33 2.75 -6.51 -8.11
C SER A 33 1.96 -7.53 -7.29
N HIS A 34 1.45 -8.53 -8.01
CA HIS A 34 1.01 -9.80 -7.44
C HIS A 34 2.12 -10.83 -7.67
N GLU A 35 2.74 -11.31 -6.59
CA GLU A 35 3.92 -12.16 -6.67
C GLU A 35 4.07 -13.08 -5.46
N GLU A 36 5.05 -13.98 -5.49
CA GLU A 36 5.33 -14.93 -4.43
C GLU A 36 5.76 -14.21 -3.15
N VAL A 37 5.17 -14.60 -2.01
CA VAL A 37 5.49 -14.01 -0.72
C VAL A 37 6.89 -14.47 -0.29
N PRO A 38 7.77 -13.58 0.22
CA PRO A 38 9.14 -13.92 0.62
C PRO A 38 9.19 -14.67 1.97
N VAL A 39 8.50 -15.80 2.06
CA VAL A 39 8.49 -16.68 3.23
C VAL A 39 9.04 -18.03 2.81
N PRO A 40 10.17 -18.48 3.38
CA PRO A 40 10.74 -19.79 3.07
C PRO A 40 9.70 -20.91 3.17
N ASP A 41 9.73 -21.82 2.20
CA ASP A 41 8.84 -22.98 2.10
C ASP A 41 7.34 -22.67 1.91
N SER A 42 6.97 -21.39 1.73
CA SER A 42 5.63 -21.00 1.29
C SER A 42 5.59 -20.88 -0.23
N LYS A 43 4.54 -21.41 -0.86
CA LYS A 43 4.22 -21.17 -2.29
C LYS A 43 3.03 -20.24 -2.47
N SER A 44 2.75 -19.42 -1.46
CA SER A 44 1.64 -18.47 -1.49
C SER A 44 2.05 -17.21 -2.26
N ASN A 45 1.13 -16.68 -3.04
CA ASN A 45 1.27 -15.34 -3.60
C ASN A 45 0.66 -14.29 -2.65
N GLY A 46 1.00 -13.03 -2.89
CA GLY A 46 0.55 -11.89 -2.12
C GLY A 46 0.61 -10.61 -2.95
N LEU A 47 0.18 -9.52 -2.34
CA LEU A 47 0.36 -8.19 -2.89
C LEU A 47 1.69 -7.64 -2.40
N PHE A 48 2.58 -7.31 -3.32
CA PHE A 48 3.87 -6.68 -3.03
C PHE A 48 3.79 -5.18 -3.31
N ILE A 49 4.42 -4.39 -2.45
CA ILE A 49 4.56 -2.95 -2.61
C ILE A 49 5.90 -2.49 -2.06
N THR A 50 6.62 -1.67 -2.81
CA THR A 50 7.94 -1.15 -2.45
C THR A 50 8.19 0.24 -3.03
N GLY A 51 9.19 0.92 -2.50
CA GLY A 51 9.71 2.19 -2.98
C GLY A 51 10.88 2.68 -2.13
N ASN A 52 11.77 3.45 -2.76
CA ASN A 52 12.86 4.17 -2.13
C ASN A 52 12.36 5.54 -1.71
N ASN A 53 12.24 5.76 -0.39
CA ASN A 53 11.80 7.04 0.14
C ASN A 53 12.97 8.05 0.14
N HIS A 54 12.94 9.02 -0.79
CA HIS A 54 13.89 10.14 -0.84
C HIS A 54 13.32 11.44 -0.26
N SER A 55 12.01 11.49 -0.01
CA SER A 55 11.28 12.70 0.42
C SER A 55 10.99 12.74 1.92
N ASP A 56 11.31 11.67 2.65
CA ASP A 56 10.79 11.35 3.99
C ASP A 56 9.26 11.15 4.06
N ASP A 57 8.53 11.40 2.96
CA ASP A 57 7.06 11.45 2.93
C ASP A 57 6.42 10.45 1.93
N LEU A 58 7.21 9.61 1.23
CA LEU A 58 6.66 8.66 0.25
C LEU A 58 5.48 7.84 0.80
N PHE A 59 4.29 8.05 0.21
CA PHE A 59 3.08 7.35 0.60
C PHE A 59 2.73 6.24 -0.38
N MET A 60 2.85 5.00 0.07
CA MET A 60 2.51 3.80 -0.70
C MET A 60 1.20 3.22 -0.18
N TYR A 61 0.27 2.87 -1.07
CA TYR A 61 -1.03 2.35 -0.66
C TYR A 61 -1.50 1.19 -1.53
N ILE A 62 -2.26 0.28 -0.91
CA ILE A 62 -2.99 -0.78 -1.58
C ILE A 62 -4.47 -0.59 -1.22
N VAL A 63 -5.34 -0.53 -2.23
CA VAL A 63 -6.76 -0.21 -2.05
C VAL A 63 -7.66 -1.12 -2.88
N ARG A 64 -8.84 -1.41 -2.34
CA ARG A 64 -9.96 -2.02 -3.04
C ARG A 64 -11.25 -1.27 -2.72
N GLY A 65 -12.05 -1.01 -3.75
CA GLY A 65 -13.41 -0.48 -3.56
C GLY A 65 -14.34 -1.57 -3.02
N PHE A 66 -15.22 -1.21 -2.09
CA PHE A 66 -16.26 -2.12 -1.61
C PHE A 66 -17.64 -1.53 -1.88
N GLY A 67 -18.53 -2.32 -2.48
CA GLY A 67 -19.83 -1.84 -2.96
C GLY A 67 -20.97 -2.84 -2.85
N SER A 68 -22.04 -2.58 -3.60
CA SER A 68 -23.21 -3.45 -3.67
C SER A 68 -22.89 -4.85 -4.21
N GLU A 69 -21.89 -4.97 -5.08
CA GLU A 69 -21.34 -6.23 -5.57
C GLU A 69 -20.73 -7.10 -4.47
N ASP A 70 -20.25 -6.46 -3.38
CA ASP A 70 -19.74 -7.14 -2.19
C ASP A 70 -20.83 -7.37 -1.12
N GLY A 71 -22.09 -7.09 -1.45
CA GLY A 71 -23.22 -7.21 -0.54
C GLY A 71 -23.39 -6.04 0.43
N LEU A 72 -22.71 -4.91 0.20
CA LEU A 72 -22.96 -3.69 0.98
C LEU A 72 -24.28 -3.04 0.55
N LYS A 73 -25.06 -2.61 1.53
CA LYS A 73 -26.34 -1.93 1.34
C LYS A 73 -26.16 -0.43 1.57
N ALA A 74 -26.88 0.37 0.78
CA ALA A 74 -26.97 1.80 1.00
C ALA A 74 -27.54 2.09 2.40
N ASP A 75 -27.19 3.26 2.95
CA ASP A 75 -27.68 3.77 4.24
C ASP A 75 -27.54 2.77 5.41
N THR A 76 -26.53 1.91 5.36
CA THR A 76 -26.29 0.89 6.37
C THR A 76 -24.96 1.14 7.07
N GLN A 77 -24.99 1.14 8.40
CA GLN A 77 -23.79 1.26 9.22
C GLN A 77 -23.12 -0.12 9.36
N TYR A 78 -21.81 -0.16 9.12
CA TYR A 78 -21.00 -1.36 9.25
C TYR A 78 -19.93 -1.19 10.32
N ASN A 79 -19.70 -2.25 11.10
CA ASN A 79 -18.51 -2.36 11.95
C ASN A 79 -17.42 -3.08 11.16
N VAL A 80 -16.29 -2.42 10.95
CA VAL A 80 -15.18 -2.98 10.20
C VAL A 80 -14.11 -3.46 11.18
N LYS A 81 -13.67 -4.70 11.00
CA LYS A 81 -12.47 -5.25 11.63
C LYS A 81 -11.52 -5.70 10.53
N LEU A 82 -10.34 -5.12 10.50
CA LEU A 82 -9.30 -5.47 9.54
C LEU A 82 -8.27 -6.39 10.21
N SER A 83 -7.81 -7.39 9.48
CA SER A 83 -6.70 -8.25 9.87
C SER A 83 -5.97 -8.64 8.60
N PHE A 84 -4.65 -8.48 8.61
CA PHE A 84 -3.77 -8.78 7.50
C PHE A 84 -2.49 -9.41 8.03
N LYS A 85 -1.83 -10.18 7.18
CA LYS A 85 -0.49 -10.72 7.42
C LYS A 85 0.48 -9.98 6.53
N MET A 86 1.69 -9.80 7.03
CA MET A 86 2.77 -9.16 6.31
C MET A 86 4.00 -10.04 6.36
N ALA A 87 4.76 -10.00 5.29
CA ALA A 87 6.08 -10.60 5.21
C ALA A 87 7.03 -9.53 4.68
N THR A 88 8.28 -9.62 5.10
CA THR A 88 9.38 -8.80 4.59
C THR A 88 10.63 -9.66 4.55
N GLU A 89 11.44 -9.47 3.52
CA GLU A 89 12.79 -10.04 3.44
C GLU A 89 13.84 -9.14 4.13
N VAL A 90 13.43 -7.94 4.57
CA VAL A 90 14.32 -6.99 5.24
C VAL A 90 14.67 -7.51 6.64
N PRO A 91 15.95 -7.76 6.95
CA PRO A 91 16.38 -8.20 8.27
C PRO A 91 16.12 -7.13 9.35
N PRO A 92 15.91 -7.52 10.61
CA PRO A 92 15.84 -6.56 11.72
C PRO A 92 17.18 -5.86 11.96
N GLY A 93 17.14 -4.66 12.57
CA GLY A 93 18.34 -3.92 12.97
C GLY A 93 19.16 -3.33 11.82
N MET A 94 18.57 -3.22 10.62
CA MET A 94 19.19 -2.52 9.49
C MET A 94 19.26 -1.01 9.78
N MET A 95 20.34 -0.36 9.33
CA MET A 95 20.51 1.09 9.47
C MET A 95 20.37 1.75 8.09
N GLY A 96 19.53 2.78 8.01
CA GLY A 96 19.35 3.62 6.82
C GLY A 96 19.32 5.10 7.19
N ILE A 97 19.48 5.97 6.20
CA ILE A 97 19.23 7.41 6.34
C ILE A 97 17.71 7.57 6.48
N GLY A 98 17.25 8.18 7.56
CA GLY A 98 15.81 8.30 7.87
C GLY A 98 15.22 7.14 8.68
N GLY A 99 15.94 6.02 8.86
CA GLY A 99 15.51 4.92 9.73
C GLY A 99 15.85 3.53 9.19
N SER A 100 15.41 2.50 9.91
CA SER A 100 15.56 1.10 9.49
C SER A 100 14.56 0.79 8.37
N PRO A 101 14.98 0.26 7.20
CA PRO A 101 14.07 -0.07 6.11
C PRO A 101 13.01 -1.12 6.49
N GLY A 102 13.25 -1.93 7.54
CA GLY A 102 12.32 -2.96 8.01
C GLY A 102 11.51 -2.56 9.25
N GLU A 103 11.97 -1.58 10.02
CA GLU A 103 11.40 -1.24 11.34
C GLU A 103 10.94 0.22 11.44
N SER A 104 11.31 1.07 10.48
CA SER A 104 10.85 2.47 10.36
C SER A 104 9.82 2.63 9.24
N VAL A 105 8.99 1.60 9.05
CA VAL A 105 7.84 1.60 8.14
C VAL A 105 6.56 1.63 8.97
N TYR A 106 5.71 2.64 8.73
CA TYR A 106 4.46 2.82 9.46
C TYR A 106 3.27 2.39 8.61
N ILE A 107 2.42 1.54 9.17
CA ILE A 107 1.32 0.93 8.42
C ILE A 107 0.00 1.38 9.02
N LYS A 108 -0.83 1.97 8.15
CA LYS A 108 -2.18 2.42 8.46
C LYS A 108 -3.16 1.57 7.67
N ALA A 109 -4.22 1.13 8.32
CA ALA A 109 -5.28 0.34 7.70
C ALA A 109 -6.64 0.88 8.12
N GLY A 110 -7.50 1.14 7.15
CA GLY A 110 -8.79 1.74 7.40
C GLY A 110 -9.75 1.62 6.22
N VAL A 111 -10.98 2.07 6.44
CA VAL A 111 -12.00 2.20 5.41
C VAL A 111 -12.42 3.66 5.38
N ILE A 112 -12.46 4.21 4.18
CA ILE A 112 -12.85 5.59 3.92
C ILE A 112 -13.90 5.63 2.81
N ASN A 113 -14.71 6.68 2.78
CA ASN A 113 -15.77 6.88 1.79
C ASN A 113 -15.30 7.62 0.52
N LYS A 114 -13.99 7.84 0.38
CA LYS A 114 -13.35 8.49 -0.75
C LYS A 114 -12.25 7.58 -1.28
N LYS A 115 -12.18 7.36 -2.59
CA LYS A 115 -11.09 6.58 -3.18
C LYS A 115 -9.74 7.33 -3.00
N PRO A 116 -8.72 6.71 -2.41
CA PRO A 116 -7.35 7.22 -2.43
C PRO A 116 -6.85 7.31 -3.87
N GLU A 117 -6.35 8.47 -4.25
CA GLU A 117 -5.78 8.72 -5.57
C GLU A 117 -4.64 9.74 -5.44
N ALA A 118 -3.59 9.53 -6.22
CA ALA A 118 -2.50 10.48 -6.38
C ALA A 118 -2.88 11.53 -7.42
N ILE A 119 -2.80 12.80 -7.05
CA ILE A 119 -3.16 13.93 -7.91
C ILE A 119 -1.89 14.73 -8.21
N GLU A 120 -1.63 14.98 -9.50
CA GLU A 120 -0.54 15.86 -9.90
C GLU A 120 -0.81 17.31 -9.46
N GLN A 121 0.09 17.86 -8.65
CA GLN A 121 0.07 19.24 -8.17
C GLN A 121 1.50 19.78 -8.14
N SER A 122 1.75 20.86 -8.89
CA SER A 122 3.04 21.57 -8.87
C SER A 122 4.26 20.66 -9.12
N GLY A 123 4.14 19.68 -10.01
CA GLY A 123 5.23 18.75 -10.34
C GLY A 123 5.41 17.59 -9.35
N ASN A 124 4.49 17.39 -8.41
CA ASN A 124 4.46 16.25 -7.51
C ASN A 124 3.13 15.51 -7.61
N TYR A 125 3.13 14.21 -7.38
CA TYR A 125 1.93 13.46 -7.06
C TYR A 125 1.65 13.61 -5.57
N VAL A 126 0.46 14.10 -5.23
CA VAL A 126 0.03 14.36 -3.84
C VAL A 126 -1.22 13.55 -3.52
N MET A 127 -1.31 13.02 -2.30
CA MET A 127 -2.46 12.21 -1.89
C MET A 127 -3.75 13.05 -1.78
N ASN A 128 -4.87 12.52 -2.30
CA ASN A 128 -6.17 13.21 -2.27
C ASN A 128 -6.97 13.04 -0.96
N ILE A 129 -6.44 12.26 -0.01
CA ILE A 129 -7.02 11.99 1.30
C ILE A 129 -6.04 12.39 2.40
N ASP A 130 -6.56 12.76 3.55
CA ASP A 130 -5.75 12.87 4.75
C ASP A 130 -5.39 11.46 5.24
N HIS A 131 -4.10 11.15 5.28
CA HIS A 131 -3.57 9.90 5.82
C HIS A 131 -2.94 10.08 7.20
N GLY A 132 -3.02 11.28 7.79
CA GLY A 132 -2.34 11.68 9.01
C GLY A 132 -0.81 11.69 8.87
N SER A 133 -0.12 12.17 9.89
CA SER A 133 1.34 12.08 10.02
C SER A 133 1.76 10.64 10.34
#